data_AF-A0A6V7KSI0-F1
#
_entry.id   AF-A0A6V7KSI0-F1
#
_cell.length_a   1.000
_cell.length_b   1.000
_cell.length_c   1.000
_cell.angle_alpha   90.00
_cell.angle_beta   90.00
_cell.angle_gamma   90.00
#
_symmetry.space_group_name_H-M   'P 1'
#
loop_
_entity.id
_entity.type
_entity.pdbx_description
1 polymer ?
#
loop_
_entity_poly.entity_id
_entity_poly.type
_entity_poly.pdbx_seq_one_letter_code
_entity_poly.pdbx_strand_id
1 'polypeptide(L)'
;GYESEDAYQNAELVFLDIHNIHVMRESLRKLKELCFPTIDEARWLSGLESTMWLKHIKCILAGAVRIVDKVENHKTSVLVHCSDGWDRTVQLTALAMLMLDPYYRTIKGFEVLIEKEWLSFGHKFQQRIGHGDEHHSDADRSPVFLQFIDCVWQISQQFPNAFQFNEHFLITILDHLYSCRFGTFLFS
;
A
#
# COMPACT_ATOMS: atom_id res chain seq x y z
N GLY A 1 -13.10 16.90 4.55
CA GLY A 1 -12.78 18.15 3.84
C GLY A 1 -11.30 18.15 3.53
N TYR A 2 -10.73 19.30 3.23
CA TYR A 2 -9.29 19.52 3.09
C TYR A 2 -8.96 20.96 3.51
N GLU A 3 -7.68 21.21 3.72
CA GLU A 3 -7.09 22.46 4.17
C GLU A 3 -7.16 23.50 3.04
N SER A 4 -7.98 24.54 3.19
CA SER A 4 -8.06 25.63 2.21
C SER A 4 -6.88 26.60 2.33
N GLU A 5 -6.47 27.19 1.21
CA GLU A 5 -5.36 28.15 1.16
C GLU A 5 -5.60 29.37 2.08
N ASP A 6 -6.84 29.84 2.18
CA ASP A 6 -7.21 30.96 3.06
C ASP A 6 -6.98 30.66 4.55
N ALA A 7 -7.24 29.41 4.96
CA ALA A 7 -7.10 28.97 6.35
C ALA A 7 -5.66 28.52 6.68
N TYR A 8 -4.92 28.02 5.69
CA TYR A 8 -3.58 27.46 5.83
C TYR A 8 -2.58 28.14 4.89
N GLN A 9 -2.34 29.43 5.14
CA GLN A 9 -1.57 30.33 4.26
C GLN A 9 -0.13 29.89 3.99
N ASN A 10 0.46 29.07 4.86
CA ASN A 10 1.83 28.55 4.73
C ASN A 10 1.87 27.07 4.34
N ALA A 11 0.77 26.50 3.85
CA ALA A 11 0.68 25.13 3.40
C ALA A 11 0.37 25.05 1.90
N GLU A 12 1.05 24.17 1.19
CA GLU A 12 0.74 23.79 -0.20
C GLU A 12 -0.02 22.46 -0.19
N LEU A 13 -1.28 22.46 -0.63
CA LEU A 13 -2.08 21.23 -0.71
C LEU A 13 -1.93 20.57 -2.08
N VAL A 14 -1.66 19.26 -2.08
CA VAL A 14 -1.49 18.46 -3.30
C VAL A 14 -2.36 17.21 -3.24
N PHE A 15 -3.20 17.01 -4.25
CA PHE A 15 -3.95 15.76 -4.43
C PHE A 15 -3.10 14.71 -5.16
N LEU A 16 -3.14 13.47 -4.70
CA LEU A 16 -2.33 12.35 -5.23
C LEU A 16 -3.13 11.35 -6.08
N ASP A 17 -4.44 11.60 -6.27
CA ASP A 17 -5.35 10.79 -7.11
C ASP A 17 -5.40 9.28 -6.78
N ILE A 18 -5.08 8.91 -5.54
CA ILE A 18 -5.22 7.54 -5.04
C ILE A 18 -6.68 7.30 -4.63
N HIS A 19 -7.33 6.40 -5.36
CA HIS A 19 -8.75 6.10 -5.21
C HIS A 19 -9.07 5.36 -3.89
N ASN A 20 -10.35 5.26 -3.55
CA ASN A 20 -10.81 4.61 -2.33
C ASN A 20 -10.74 3.07 -2.39
N ILE A 21 -11.04 2.45 -1.25
CA ILE A 21 -10.96 1.00 -1.04
C ILE A 21 -11.82 0.17 -2.02
N HIS A 22 -12.95 0.72 -2.49
CA HIS A 22 -13.85 0.01 -3.40
C HIS A 22 -13.26 -0.12 -4.80
N VAL A 23 -12.59 0.94 -5.28
CA VAL A 23 -11.88 0.92 -6.57
C VAL A 23 -10.73 -0.08 -6.53
N MET A 24 -9.99 -0.13 -5.41
CA MET A 24 -8.88 -1.08 -5.26
C MET A 24 -9.36 -2.53 -5.19
N ARG A 25 -10.49 -2.79 -4.52
CA ARG A 25 -11.13 -4.11 -4.50
C ARG A 25 -11.52 -4.56 -5.91
N GLU A 26 -12.16 -3.69 -6.67
CA GLU A 26 -12.60 -4.00 -8.03
C GLU A 26 -11.41 -4.24 -8.98
N SER A 27 -10.34 -3.45 -8.83
CA SER A 27 -9.10 -3.64 -9.59
C SER A 27 -8.49 -5.04 -9.36
N LEU A 28 -8.37 -5.47 -8.10
CA LEU A 28 -7.86 -6.80 -7.78
C LEU A 28 -8.78 -7.93 -8.28
N ARG A 29 -10.10 -7.75 -8.19
CA ARG A 29 -11.07 -8.73 -8.72
C ARG A 29 -10.81 -9.00 -10.21
N LYS A 30 -10.68 -7.94 -11.02
CA LYS A 30 -10.36 -8.04 -12.45
C LYS A 30 -9.01 -8.68 -12.70
N LEU A 31 -7.99 -8.34 -11.90
CA LEU A 31 -6.66 -8.93 -12.03
C LEU A 31 -6.67 -10.44 -11.74
N LYS A 32 -7.37 -10.87 -10.69
CA LYS A 32 -7.52 -12.28 -10.36
C LYS A 32 -8.17 -13.05 -11.52
N GLU A 33 -9.23 -12.51 -12.11
CA GLU A 33 -9.92 -13.12 -13.26
C GLU A 33 -9.05 -13.22 -14.51
N LEU A 34 -8.14 -12.26 -14.70
CA LEU A 34 -7.17 -12.29 -15.80
C LEU A 34 -6.08 -13.35 -15.59
N CYS A 35 -5.63 -13.54 -14.36
CA CYS A 35 -4.45 -14.37 -14.06
C CYS A 35 -4.77 -15.85 -13.79
N PHE A 36 -6.00 -16.20 -13.42
CA PHE A 36 -6.35 -17.55 -12.95
C PHE A 36 -7.72 -18.02 -13.49
N PRO A 37 -7.87 -19.29 -13.91
CA PRO A 37 -6.87 -20.37 -13.86
C PRO A 37 -5.88 -20.39 -15.03
N THR A 38 -6.20 -19.72 -16.13
CA THR A 38 -5.39 -19.73 -17.36
C THR A 38 -5.28 -18.32 -17.92
N ILE A 39 -4.08 -17.94 -18.35
CA ILE A 39 -3.81 -16.64 -18.96
C ILE A 39 -4.06 -16.71 -20.47
N ASP A 40 -4.81 -15.75 -21.00
CA ASP A 40 -4.90 -15.50 -22.45
C ASP A 40 -3.75 -14.57 -22.89
N GLU A 41 -2.66 -15.17 -23.35
CA GLU A 41 -1.45 -14.47 -23.80
C GLU A 41 -1.73 -13.42 -24.87
N ALA A 42 -2.70 -13.67 -25.77
CA ALA A 42 -3.02 -12.75 -26.86
C ALA A 42 -3.67 -11.45 -26.37
N ARG A 43 -4.31 -11.49 -25.20
CA ARG A 43 -4.99 -10.34 -24.58
C ARG A 43 -4.33 -9.89 -23.28
N TRP A 44 -3.14 -10.39 -22.95
CA TRP A 44 -2.51 -10.12 -21.66
C TRP A 44 -2.36 -8.62 -21.36
N LEU A 45 -1.75 -7.86 -22.28
CA LEU A 45 -1.45 -6.44 -22.03
C LEU A 45 -2.72 -5.58 -21.92
N SER A 46 -3.68 -5.77 -22.81
CA SER A 46 -4.95 -5.02 -22.79
C SER A 46 -5.84 -5.44 -21.63
N GLY A 47 -5.85 -6.73 -21.31
CA GLY A 47 -6.48 -7.28 -20.11
C GLY A 47 -5.90 -6.63 -18.86
N LEU A 48 -4.57 -6.63 -18.71
CA LEU A 48 -3.87 -6.05 -17.58
C LEU A 48 -4.15 -4.55 -17.43
N GLU A 49 -4.10 -3.80 -18.53
CA GLU A 49 -4.46 -2.38 -18.55
C GLU A 49 -5.89 -2.15 -18.04
N SER A 50 -6.85 -2.99 -18.47
CA SER A 50 -8.26 -2.88 -18.07
C SER A 50 -8.51 -3.13 -16.58
N THR A 51 -7.59 -3.83 -15.89
CA THR A 51 -7.64 -4.03 -14.44
C THR A 51 -7.29 -2.76 -13.67
N MET A 52 -6.51 -1.85 -14.28
CA MET A 52 -5.94 -0.65 -13.67
C MET A 52 -4.99 -0.92 -12.50
N TRP A 53 -4.65 -2.18 -12.18
CA TRP A 53 -3.86 -2.53 -11.00
C TRP A 53 -2.51 -1.82 -10.99
N LEU A 54 -1.74 -1.95 -12.07
CA LEU A 54 -0.43 -1.29 -12.19
C LEU A 54 -0.55 0.24 -12.21
N LYS A 55 -1.67 0.80 -12.67
CA LYS A 55 -1.91 2.25 -12.57
C LYS A 55 -2.11 2.67 -11.13
N HIS A 56 -2.80 1.89 -10.31
CA HIS A 56 -2.95 2.17 -8.88
C HIS A 56 -1.62 2.04 -8.13
N ILE A 57 -0.83 0.98 -8.40
CA ILE A 57 0.53 0.82 -7.85
C ILE A 57 1.42 2.00 -8.23
N LYS A 58 1.37 2.44 -9.50
CA LYS A 58 2.08 3.64 -9.97
C LYS A 58 1.67 4.89 -9.19
N CYS A 59 0.38 5.14 -9.00
CA CYS A 59 -0.10 6.31 -8.26
C CYS A 59 0.38 6.32 -6.80
N ILE A 60 0.35 5.16 -6.12
CA ILE A 60 0.85 5.02 -4.75
C ILE A 60 2.35 5.31 -4.68
N LEU A 61 3.16 4.66 -5.53
CA LEU A 61 4.60 4.88 -5.58
C LEU A 61 4.96 6.32 -5.96
N ALA A 62 4.29 6.90 -6.94
CA ALA A 62 4.50 8.30 -7.33
C ALA A 62 4.18 9.27 -6.19
N GLY A 63 3.10 9.01 -5.44
CA GLY A 63 2.77 9.76 -4.23
C GLY A 63 3.88 9.69 -3.18
N ALA A 64 4.38 8.48 -2.89
CA ALA A 64 5.49 8.29 -1.96
C ALA A 64 6.77 9.00 -2.42
N VAL A 65 7.13 8.90 -3.71
CA VAL A 65 8.30 9.59 -4.26
C VAL A 65 8.18 11.11 -4.13
N ARG A 66 6.99 11.69 -4.32
CA ARG A 66 6.78 13.14 -4.12
C ARG A 66 6.98 13.56 -2.67
N ILE A 67 6.56 12.73 -1.71
CA ILE A 67 6.79 12.95 -0.28
C ILE A 67 8.29 12.93 0.02
N VAL A 68 8.99 11.89 -0.47
CA VAL A 68 10.46 11.73 -0.32
C VAL A 68 11.20 12.92 -0.90
N ASP A 69 10.85 13.37 -2.10
CA ASP A 69 11.48 14.50 -2.78
C ASP A 69 11.31 15.81 -1.98
N LYS A 70 10.09 16.08 -1.48
CA LYS A 70 9.84 17.26 -0.64
C LYS A 70 10.65 17.24 0.67
N VAL A 71 10.79 16.07 1.30
CA VAL A 71 11.55 15.92 2.54
C VAL A 71 13.06 15.99 2.28
N GLU A 72 13.58 15.19 1.34
CA GLU A 72 15.01 15.02 1.14
C GLU A 72 15.62 16.13 0.29
N ASN A 73 15.00 16.54 -0.82
CA ASN A 73 15.60 17.51 -1.73
C ASN A 73 15.18 18.94 -1.40
N HIS A 74 13.91 19.15 -1.04
CA HIS A 74 13.39 20.47 -0.71
C HIS A 74 13.44 20.81 0.78
N LYS A 75 13.88 19.88 1.64
CA LYS A 75 13.99 20.07 3.11
C LYS A 75 12.71 20.63 3.75
N THR A 76 11.56 20.21 3.23
CA THR A 76 10.23 20.70 3.62
C THR A 76 9.51 19.62 4.43
N SER A 77 8.90 20.01 5.56
CA SER A 77 8.03 19.10 6.32
C SER A 77 6.72 18.86 5.57
N VAL A 78 6.20 17.63 5.64
CA VAL A 78 5.00 17.20 4.91
C VAL A 78 3.98 16.64 5.87
N LEU A 79 2.71 17.04 5.69
CA LEU A 79 1.56 16.44 6.34
C LEU A 79 0.90 15.49 5.34
N VAL A 80 0.72 14.22 5.71
CA VAL A 80 0.07 13.21 4.85
C VAL A 80 -1.23 12.79 5.50
N HIS A 81 -2.35 12.98 4.80
CA HIS A 81 -3.66 12.53 5.27
C HIS A 81 -4.52 12.05 4.09
N CYS A 82 -5.59 11.31 4.42
CA CYS A 82 -6.64 10.97 3.46
C CYS A 82 -8.00 11.24 4.11
N SER A 83 -9.01 10.40 3.86
CA SER A 83 -10.33 10.57 4.49
C SER A 83 -10.28 10.23 5.98
N ASP A 84 -9.88 9.00 6.32
CA ASP A 84 -9.82 8.50 7.70
C ASP A 84 -8.39 8.34 8.23
N GLY A 85 -7.38 8.42 7.36
CA GLY A 85 -5.97 8.37 7.76
C GLY A 85 -5.38 6.96 7.97
N TRP A 86 -6.15 5.88 7.88
CA TRP A 86 -5.65 4.51 8.16
C TRP A 86 -5.42 3.62 6.93
N ASP A 87 -5.75 4.08 5.70
CA ASP A 87 -5.55 3.29 4.46
C ASP A 87 -4.43 3.89 3.60
N ARG A 88 -4.75 4.91 2.80
CA ARG A 88 -3.83 5.53 1.83
C ARG A 88 -2.70 6.28 2.50
N THR A 89 -2.97 6.88 3.66
CA THR A 89 -1.94 7.60 4.44
C THR A 89 -0.83 6.65 4.83
N VAL A 90 -1.18 5.50 5.41
CA VAL A 90 -0.22 4.49 5.87
C VAL A 90 0.57 3.91 4.69
N GLN A 91 -0.07 3.67 3.54
CA GLN A 91 0.66 3.28 2.31
C GLN A 91 1.76 4.30 1.97
N LEU A 92 1.43 5.60 2.00
CA LEU A 92 2.34 6.67 1.62
C LEU A 92 3.44 6.90 2.65
N THR A 93 3.12 6.96 3.94
CA THR A 93 4.11 7.20 5.01
C THR A 93 5.09 6.04 5.10
N ALA A 94 4.59 4.79 5.09
CA ALA A 94 5.46 3.61 5.17
C ALA A 94 6.40 3.50 3.95
N LEU A 95 5.91 3.77 2.73
CA LEU A 95 6.76 3.76 1.53
C LEU A 95 7.78 4.90 1.53
N ALA A 96 7.39 6.11 1.94
CA ALA A 96 8.33 7.23 2.03
C ALA A 96 9.43 6.95 3.08
N MET A 97 9.06 6.41 4.24
CA MET A 97 10.01 5.99 5.27
C MET A 97 10.97 4.91 4.77
N LEU A 98 10.47 3.92 4.03
CA LEU A 98 11.28 2.86 3.43
C LEU A 98 12.32 3.41 2.43
N MET A 99 11.95 4.43 1.65
CA MET A 99 12.83 5.09 0.68
C MET A 99 13.87 5.98 1.37
N LEU A 100 13.50 6.68 2.44
CA LEU A 100 14.37 7.63 3.15
C LEU A 100 15.36 6.95 4.11
N ASP A 101 14.90 5.97 4.89
CA ASP A 101 15.68 5.42 6.01
C ASP A 101 16.12 3.97 5.73
N PRO A 102 17.43 3.70 5.58
CA PRO A 102 17.97 2.35 5.38
C PRO A 102 17.59 1.36 6.48
N TYR A 103 17.29 1.82 7.71
CA TYR A 103 16.86 0.96 8.80
C TYR A 103 15.66 0.10 8.40
N TYR A 104 14.62 0.71 7.79
CA TYR A 104 13.40 0.00 7.41
C TYR A 104 13.58 -0.98 6.24
N ARG A 105 14.76 -0.99 5.59
CA ARG A 105 15.12 -1.96 4.54
C ARG A 105 15.84 -3.21 5.10
N THR A 106 16.10 -3.25 6.41
CA THR A 106 16.49 -4.46 7.12
C THR A 106 15.27 -5.32 7.43
N ILE A 107 15.43 -6.63 7.65
CA ILE A 107 14.33 -7.53 8.06
C ILE A 107 13.67 -6.97 9.33
N LYS A 108 14.48 -6.66 10.35
CA LYS A 108 13.96 -6.18 11.62
C LYS A 108 13.31 -4.80 11.50
N GLY A 109 13.92 -3.91 10.73
CA GLY A 109 13.36 -2.59 10.49
C GLY A 109 12.03 -2.66 9.75
N PHE A 110 11.89 -3.54 8.76
CA PHE A 110 10.63 -3.71 8.03
C PHE A 110 9.51 -4.27 8.91
N GLU A 111 9.81 -5.24 9.78
CA GLU A 111 8.86 -5.68 10.81
C GLU A 111 8.42 -4.52 11.70
N VAL A 112 9.37 -3.69 12.16
CA VAL A 112 9.07 -2.49 12.95
C VAL A 112 8.26 -1.47 12.17
N LEU A 113 8.49 -1.32 10.86
CA LEU A 113 7.70 -0.45 10.00
C LEU A 113 6.24 -0.90 9.95
N ILE A 114 5.99 -2.21 9.81
CA ILE A 114 4.64 -2.78 9.81
C ILE A 114 3.98 -2.60 11.18
N GLU A 115 4.65 -2.99 12.27
CA GLU A 115 4.15 -2.83 13.63
C GLU A 115 3.83 -1.37 13.97
N LYS A 116 4.67 -0.44 13.52
CA LYS A 116 4.47 0.99 13.70
C LYS A 116 3.35 1.52 12.80
N GLU A 117 3.61 1.65 11.51
CA GLU A 117 2.75 2.44 10.62
C GLU A 117 1.42 1.75 10.32
N TRP A 118 1.39 0.41 10.31
CA TRP A 118 0.17 -0.33 9.98
C TRP A 118 -0.60 -0.72 11.23
N LEU A 119 0.03 -1.39 12.18
CA LEU A 119 -0.66 -1.95 13.33
C LEU A 119 -0.97 -0.89 14.39
N SER A 120 0.05 -0.16 14.86
CA SER A 120 -0.14 0.82 15.95
C SER A 120 -0.95 2.05 15.53
N PHE A 121 -0.94 2.42 14.24
CA PHE A 121 -1.73 3.52 13.68
C PHE A 121 -3.12 3.07 13.17
N GLY A 122 -3.49 1.81 13.41
CA GLY A 122 -4.88 1.36 13.31
C GLY A 122 -5.38 1.07 11.89
N HIS A 123 -4.53 0.58 10.99
CA HIS A 123 -5.03 -0.02 9.75
C HIS A 123 -5.97 -1.19 10.11
N LYS A 124 -7.17 -1.19 9.55
CA LYS A 124 -8.25 -2.11 9.92
C LYS A 124 -8.10 -3.49 9.27
N PHE A 125 -7.04 -4.23 9.57
CA PHE A 125 -6.78 -5.57 9.03
C PHE A 125 -7.98 -6.53 9.08
N GLN A 126 -8.61 -6.69 10.25
CA GLN A 126 -9.79 -7.53 10.45
C GLN A 126 -10.91 -7.16 9.48
N GLN A 127 -11.21 -5.88 9.32
CA GLN A 127 -12.27 -5.40 8.42
C GLN A 127 -11.86 -5.49 6.94
N ARG A 128 -10.61 -5.13 6.61
CA ARG A 128 -10.10 -5.10 5.23
C ARG A 128 -9.93 -6.49 4.64
N ILE A 129 -9.63 -7.49 5.47
CA ILE A 129 -9.42 -8.88 5.07
C ILE A 129 -10.66 -9.74 5.33
N GLY A 130 -11.35 -9.53 6.46
CA GLY A 130 -12.52 -10.32 6.88
C GLY A 130 -12.12 -11.68 7.47
N HIS A 131 -11.24 -11.70 8.47
CA HIS A 131 -10.73 -12.93 9.06
C HIS A 131 -11.85 -13.70 9.76
N GLY A 132 -12.10 -14.94 9.32
CA GLY A 132 -13.14 -15.80 9.90
C GLY A 132 -14.58 -15.31 9.68
N ASP A 133 -14.78 -14.30 8.82
CA ASP A 133 -16.09 -13.76 8.51
C ASP A 133 -16.62 -14.32 7.18
N GLU A 134 -17.81 -14.89 7.22
CA GLU A 134 -18.48 -15.53 6.08
C GLU A 134 -19.04 -14.51 5.07
N HIS A 135 -19.16 -13.22 5.44
CA HIS A 135 -19.71 -12.17 4.57
C HIS A 135 -18.70 -11.70 3.51
N HIS A 136 -18.45 -12.54 2.49
CA HIS A 136 -17.51 -12.27 1.41
C HIS A 136 -17.80 -10.99 0.60
N SER A 137 -19.04 -10.48 0.64
CA SER A 137 -19.50 -9.31 -0.10
C SER A 137 -19.38 -8.00 0.68
N ASP A 138 -18.77 -8.03 1.86
CA ASP A 138 -18.56 -6.83 2.67
C ASP A 138 -17.78 -5.77 1.86
N ALA A 139 -18.40 -4.59 1.76
CA ALA A 139 -17.88 -3.47 1.02
C ALA A 139 -16.66 -2.80 1.70
N ASP A 140 -16.33 -3.17 2.93
CA ASP A 140 -15.15 -2.69 3.64
C ASP A 140 -13.90 -3.54 3.38
N ARG A 141 -14.03 -4.71 2.75
CA ARG A 141 -12.89 -5.54 2.35
C ARG A 141 -12.13 -4.91 1.19
N SER A 142 -10.80 -4.85 1.27
CA SER A 142 -9.96 -4.21 0.25
C SER A 142 -8.47 -4.56 0.39
N PRO A 143 -7.72 -4.71 -0.73
CA PRO A 143 -6.33 -5.17 -0.70
C PRO A 143 -5.31 -4.07 -0.40
N VAL A 144 -5.58 -3.21 0.58
CA VAL A 144 -4.75 -2.02 0.87
C VAL A 144 -3.33 -2.41 1.29
N PHE A 145 -3.20 -3.36 2.22
CA PHE A 145 -1.88 -3.87 2.65
C PHE A 145 -1.19 -4.69 1.56
N LEU A 146 -1.93 -5.45 0.75
CA LEU A 146 -1.38 -6.15 -0.41
C LEU A 146 -0.76 -5.17 -1.41
N GLN A 147 -1.42 -4.05 -1.71
CA GLN A 147 -0.87 -3.00 -2.58
C GLN A 147 0.43 -2.42 -2.02
N PHE A 148 0.54 -2.25 -0.69
CA PHE A 148 1.78 -1.82 -0.06
C PHE A 148 2.91 -2.84 -0.28
N ILE A 149 2.66 -4.13 -0.05
CA ILE A 149 3.65 -5.17 -0.26
C ILE A 149 4.05 -5.28 -1.75
N ASP A 150 3.11 -5.11 -2.69
CA ASP A 150 3.39 -4.99 -4.12
C ASP A 150 4.33 -3.80 -4.39
N CYS A 151 4.02 -2.60 -3.88
CA CYS A 151 4.91 -1.44 -3.98
C CYS A 151 6.32 -1.71 -3.43
N VAL A 152 6.44 -2.40 -2.28
CA VAL A 152 7.75 -2.80 -1.71
C VAL A 152 8.48 -3.75 -2.65
N TRP A 153 7.78 -4.73 -3.21
CA TRP A 153 8.34 -5.65 -4.20
C TRP A 153 8.84 -4.88 -5.44
N GLN A 154 8.06 -3.95 -6.00
CA GLN A 154 8.47 -3.11 -7.14
C GLN A 154 9.78 -2.35 -6.86
N ILE A 155 9.93 -1.80 -5.65
CA ILE A 155 11.16 -1.09 -5.25
C ILE A 155 12.32 -2.09 -5.14
N SER A 156 12.11 -3.27 -4.55
CA SER A 156 13.14 -4.31 -4.44
C SER A 156 13.63 -4.81 -5.81
N GLN A 157 12.75 -4.89 -6.82
CA GLN A 157 13.12 -5.24 -8.19
C GLN A 157 14.01 -4.17 -8.84
N GLN A 158 13.76 -2.89 -8.56
CA GLN A 158 14.56 -1.78 -9.09
C GLN A 158 15.89 -1.61 -8.34
N PHE A 159 15.95 -2.01 -7.06
CA PHE A 159 17.13 -1.87 -6.21
C PHE A 159 17.49 -3.20 -5.54
N PRO A 160 18.02 -4.18 -6.29
CA PRO A 160 18.19 -5.56 -5.83
C PRO A 160 19.14 -5.73 -4.63
N ASN A 161 20.03 -4.76 -4.39
CA ASN A 161 21.00 -4.79 -3.28
C ASN A 161 20.61 -3.86 -2.11
N ALA A 162 19.44 -3.22 -2.17
CA ALA A 162 19.04 -2.22 -1.18
C ALA A 162 18.29 -2.78 0.03
N PHE A 163 17.87 -4.05 -0.03
CA PHE A 163 17.04 -4.72 0.98
C PHE A 163 17.74 -5.96 1.54
N GLN A 164 17.58 -6.18 2.84
CA GLN A 164 18.07 -7.40 3.50
C GLN A 164 17.14 -8.59 3.27
N PHE A 165 15.85 -8.33 3.12
CA PHE A 165 14.83 -9.36 2.87
C PHE A 165 14.65 -9.61 1.36
N ASN A 166 14.02 -10.73 1.03
CA ASN A 166 13.78 -11.17 -0.34
C ASN A 166 12.28 -11.31 -0.64
N GLU A 167 11.95 -11.72 -1.86
CA GLU A 167 10.57 -11.96 -2.30
C GLU A 167 9.85 -13.00 -1.42
N HIS A 168 10.53 -14.08 -1.04
CA HIS A 168 9.94 -15.12 -0.20
C HIS A 168 9.45 -14.58 1.15
N PHE A 169 10.19 -13.64 1.75
CA PHE A 169 9.77 -12.97 2.97
C PHE A 169 8.47 -12.16 2.77
N LEU A 170 8.36 -11.42 1.66
CA LEU A 170 7.14 -10.66 1.33
C LEU A 170 5.94 -11.57 1.08
N ILE A 171 6.12 -12.67 0.34
CA ILE A 171 5.07 -13.67 0.12
C ILE A 171 4.65 -14.32 1.45
N THR A 172 5.61 -14.65 2.32
CA THR A 172 5.34 -15.23 3.64
C THR A 172 4.49 -14.29 4.52
N ILE A 173 4.74 -12.99 4.46
CA ILE A 173 3.89 -11.99 5.13
C ILE A 173 2.47 -12.03 4.58
N LEU A 174 2.30 -12.09 3.25
CA LEU A 174 0.98 -12.15 2.62
C LEU A 174 0.24 -13.46 2.90
N ASP A 175 0.93 -14.60 2.93
CA ASP A 175 0.32 -15.88 3.35
C ASP A 175 -0.18 -15.78 4.79
N HIS A 176 0.61 -15.17 5.67
CA HIS A 176 0.25 -15.02 7.08
C HIS A 176 -0.74 -13.90 7.38
N LEU A 177 -0.90 -12.92 6.48
CA LEU A 177 -2.01 -11.97 6.48
C LEU A 177 -3.35 -12.70 6.44
N TYR A 178 -3.51 -13.71 5.58
CA TYR A 178 -4.78 -14.43 5.45
C TYR A 178 -4.90 -15.65 6.38
N SER A 179 -3.77 -16.30 6.73
CA SER A 179 -3.80 -17.60 7.44
C SER A 179 -4.42 -17.58 8.83
N CYS A 180 -4.47 -16.42 9.49
CA CYS A 180 -4.83 -16.27 10.90
C CYS A 180 -4.00 -17.13 11.87
N ARG A 181 -2.83 -17.64 11.44
CA ARG A 181 -1.96 -18.50 12.26
C ARG A 181 -1.34 -17.75 13.42
N PHE A 182 -1.08 -16.46 13.24
CA PHE A 182 -0.43 -15.58 14.22
C PHE A 182 -1.33 -14.39 14.55
N GLY A 183 -1.11 -13.79 15.71
CA GLY A 183 -1.86 -12.63 16.19
C GLY A 183 -1.54 -11.30 15.51
N THR A 184 -0.50 -11.25 14.68
CA THR A 184 0.05 -10.01 14.11
C THR A 184 -0.99 -9.18 13.36
N PHE A 185 -1.88 -9.82 12.58
CA PHE A 185 -2.86 -9.12 11.74
C PHE A 185 -4.32 -9.36 12.16
N LEU A 186 -4.58 -9.81 13.40
CA LEU A 186 -5.94 -10.16 13.85
C LEU A 186 -6.78 -8.99 14.39
N PHE A 187 -6.15 -7.85 14.68
CA PHE A 187 -6.81 -6.74 15.35
C PHE A 187 -6.87 -5.50 14.45
N SER A 188 -7.87 -4.65 14.75
CA SER A 188 -8.36 -3.49 13.95
C SER A 188 -9.17 -3.88 12.73
#